data_AF-A0A1Z9N8Z6-F1
#
_entry.id   AF-A0A1Z9N8Z6-F1
#
_cell.length_a   1.000
_cell.length_b   1.000
_cell.length_c   1.000
_cell.angle_alpha   90.00
_cell.angle_beta   90.00
_cell.angle_gamma   90.00
#
_symmetry.space_group_name_H-M   'P 1'
#
loop_
_entity.id
_entity.type
_entity.pdbx_description
1 polymer ?
#
loop_
_entity_poly.entity_id
_entity_poly.type
_entity_poly.pdbx_seq_one_letter_code
_entity_poly.pdbx_strand_id
1 'polypeptide(L)'
;MKYKNHNPFQVPKGYFNILEEKLLKKTKINLNAYGYNIPKDYFNKLEKEIIKKTYKISKRKNNKKLKGSLLALTGIAVSISLFYNIFLSEKPIIIEKEEVFEDFVESYYLEDLNTYEILSMLDENDIETTLKYSPKP
;
A
#
# COMPACT_ATOMS: atom_id res chain seq x y z
N MET A 1 61.12 18.93 13.59
CA MET A 1 60.23 20.11 13.58
C MET A 1 59.50 20.16 14.92
N LYS A 2 59.79 21.12 15.81
CA LYS A 2 59.10 21.25 17.11
C LYS A 2 57.88 22.16 16.92
N TYR A 3 56.67 21.66 17.15
CA TYR A 3 55.47 22.49 17.15
C TYR A 3 55.52 23.44 18.36
N LYS A 4 55.38 24.75 18.11
CA LYS A 4 55.16 25.73 19.19
C LYS A 4 53.75 25.50 19.72
N ASN A 5 53.63 24.96 20.93
CA ASN A 5 52.38 24.84 21.68
C ASN A 5 51.90 26.21 22.21
N HIS A 6 51.85 27.23 21.36
CA HIS A 6 51.33 28.53 21.75
C HIS A 6 49.85 28.56 21.40
N ASN A 7 48.98 28.41 22.42
CA ASN A 7 47.54 28.53 22.23
C ASN A 7 47.19 29.99 21.92
N PRO A 8 46.69 30.33 20.71
CA PRO A 8 46.32 31.70 20.37
C PRO A 8 45.00 32.13 21.03
N PHE A 9 44.25 31.19 21.62
CA PHE A 9 42.98 31.47 22.26
C PHE A 9 43.18 31.82 23.73
N GLN A 10 43.03 33.10 24.05
CA GLN A 10 42.99 33.60 25.42
C GLN A 10 41.54 33.90 25.80
N VAL A 11 41.07 33.34 26.91
CA VAL A 11 39.74 33.63 27.45
C VAL A 11 39.80 34.86 28.36
N PRO A 12 38.79 35.76 28.31
CA PRO A 12 38.71 36.87 29.24
C PRO A 12 38.67 36.41 30.70
N LYS A 13 39.24 37.23 31.59
CA LYS A 13 39.21 36.96 33.04
C LYS A 13 37.77 36.84 33.52
N GLY A 14 37.45 35.72 34.16
CA GLY A 14 36.10 35.45 34.70
C GLY A 14 35.07 34.99 33.66
N TYR A 15 35.46 34.69 32.42
CA TYR A 15 34.55 34.20 31.37
C TYR A 15 33.71 33.00 31.84
N PHE A 16 34.36 31.98 32.41
CA PHE A 16 33.68 30.78 32.88
C PHE A 16 32.84 30.99 34.14
N ASN A 17 33.16 31.99 34.97
CA ASN A 17 32.40 32.31 36.18
C ASN A 17 30.98 32.81 35.86
N ILE A 18 30.83 33.55 34.74
CA ILE A 18 29.54 34.09 34.29
C ILE A 18 28.89 33.27 33.18
N LEU A 19 29.59 32.26 32.66
CA LEU A 19 29.12 31.45 31.54
C LEU A 19 27.88 30.65 31.92
N GLU A 20 27.91 30.01 33.08
CA GLU A 20 26.79 29.23 33.61
C GLU A 20 25.54 30.08 33.77
N GLU A 21 25.67 31.24 34.43
CA GLU A 21 24.56 32.18 34.63
C GLU A 21 23.98 32.65 33.28
N LYS A 22 24.84 32.98 32.30
CA LYS A 22 24.42 33.37 30.94
C LYS A 22 23.69 32.25 30.21
N LEU A 23 24.16 31.01 30.32
CA LEU A 23 23.51 29.85 29.70
C LEU A 23 22.14 29.59 30.31
N LEU A 24 22.04 29.57 31.65
CA LEU A 24 20.78 29.40 32.37
C LEU A 24 19.79 30.53 32.10
N LYS A 25 20.28 31.78 31.98
CA LYS A 25 19.44 32.91 31.61
C LYS A 25 18.91 32.79 30.17
N LYS A 26 19.71 32.26 29.24
CA LYS A 26 19.27 32.01 27.86
C LYS A 26 18.25 30.87 27.76
N THR A 27 18.40 29.79 28.53
CA THR A 27 17.47 28.65 28.49
C THR A 27 16.15 28.92 29.21
N LYS A 28 16.14 29.80 30.22
CA LYS A 28 14.90 30.22 30.91
C LYS A 28 13.93 31.02 30.03
N ILE A 29 14.36 31.51 28.86
CA ILE A 29 13.57 32.48 28.07
C ILE A 29 12.43 31.83 27.25
N ASN A 30 12.30 30.50 27.15
CA ASN A 30 11.12 29.98 26.45
C ASN A 30 10.63 28.60 26.83
N LEU A 31 10.00 28.49 28.01
CA LEU A 31 9.11 27.37 28.31
C LEU A 31 7.80 27.44 27.48
N ASN A 32 7.47 28.62 26.92
CA ASN A 32 6.20 28.85 26.24
C ASN A 32 6.27 28.93 24.69
N ALA A 33 7.45 29.01 24.05
CA ALA A 33 7.53 29.15 22.59
C ALA A 33 7.97 27.91 21.80
N TYR A 34 8.21 26.78 22.45
CA TYR A 34 8.58 25.54 21.74
C TYR A 34 7.50 24.44 21.81
N GLY A 35 6.34 24.73 22.40
CA GLY A 35 5.18 23.86 22.33
C GLY A 35 4.32 24.19 21.13
N TYR A 36 3.93 23.18 20.34
CA TYR A 36 2.84 23.34 19.38
C TYR A 36 1.57 23.72 20.15
N ASN A 37 1.01 24.89 19.86
CA ASN A 37 -0.29 25.29 20.41
C ASN A 37 -1.36 24.35 19.85
N ILE A 38 -1.84 23.45 20.69
CA ILE A 38 -2.96 22.60 20.31
C ILE A 38 -4.26 23.42 20.25
N PRO A 39 -5.12 23.18 19.27
CA PRO A 39 -6.46 23.77 19.25
C PRO A 39 -7.24 23.41 20.50
N LYS A 40 -8.14 24.31 20.91
CA LYS A 40 -9.09 24.05 21.99
C LYS A 40 -9.87 22.77 21.68
N ASP A 41 -9.99 21.90 22.68
CA ASP A 41 -10.74 20.63 22.60
C ASP A 41 -10.21 19.58 21.59
N TYR A 42 -8.95 19.68 21.15
CA TYR A 42 -8.35 18.72 20.21
C TYR A 42 -8.54 17.25 20.64
N PHE A 43 -8.15 16.91 21.87
CA PHE A 43 -8.23 15.53 22.37
C PHE A 43 -9.68 15.05 22.52
N ASN A 44 -10.57 15.93 23.01
CA ASN A 44 -12.01 15.64 23.12
C ASN A 44 -12.65 15.33 21.75
N LYS A 45 -12.25 16.06 20.70
CA LYS A 45 -12.74 15.82 19.34
C LYS A 45 -12.14 14.55 18.73
N LEU A 46 -10.85 14.35 18.92
CA LEU A 46 -10.13 13.17 18.45
C LEU A 46 -10.74 11.89 19.02
N GLU A 47 -10.97 11.84 20.33
CA GLU A 47 -11.57 10.70 21.03
C GLU A 47 -12.96 10.35 20.46
N LYS A 48 -13.83 11.36 20.31
CA LYS A 48 -15.17 11.19 19.73
C LYS A 48 -15.11 10.64 18.30
N GLU A 49 -14.20 11.14 17.48
CA GLU A 49 -14.03 10.68 16.10
C GLU A 49 -13.48 9.24 16.03
N ILE A 50 -12.53 8.87 16.89
CA ILE A 50 -12.03 7.49 17.00
C ILE A 50 -13.18 6.55 17.36
N ILE A 51 -13.93 6.83 18.44
CA ILE A 51 -15.05 5.99 18.88
C ILE A 51 -16.11 5.87 17.79
N LYS A 52 -16.45 6.97 17.11
CA LYS A 52 -17.44 6.98 16.02
C LYS A 52 -17.01 6.11 14.84
N LYS A 53 -15.71 6.11 14.50
CA LYS A 53 -15.16 5.30 13.40
C LYS A 53 -15.05 3.82 13.77
N THR A 54 -14.67 3.50 15.00
CA THR A 54 -14.51 2.11 15.45
C THR A 54 -15.84 1.43 15.82
N TYR A 55 -16.80 2.16 16.39
CA TYR A 55 -18.09 1.60 16.82
C TYR A 55 -19.03 1.23 15.66
N LYS A 56 -18.86 1.82 14.47
CA LYS A 56 -19.71 1.52 13.28
C LYS A 56 -19.49 0.13 12.67
N ILE A 57 -18.53 -0.65 13.15
CA ILE A 57 -18.15 -1.94 12.55
C ILE A 57 -19.14 -3.08 12.87
N SER A 58 -20.02 -2.96 13.87
CA SER A 58 -20.81 -4.11 14.36
C SER A 58 -22.29 -4.16 13.98
N LYS A 59 -22.85 -3.18 13.25
CA LYS A 59 -24.30 -3.14 12.95
C LYS A 59 -24.70 -3.53 11.53
N ARG A 60 -23.97 -4.45 10.88
CA ARG A 60 -24.53 -5.17 9.72
C ARG A 60 -25.58 -6.14 10.26
N LYS A 61 -26.84 -5.67 10.33
CA LYS A 61 -28.01 -6.48 10.65
C LYS A 61 -28.16 -7.52 9.54
N ASN A 62 -27.49 -8.66 9.73
CA ASN A 62 -27.59 -9.83 8.87
C ASN A 62 -29.01 -10.37 8.97
N ASN A 63 -29.92 -9.81 8.18
CA ASN A 63 -31.24 -10.32 7.87
C ASN A 63 -31.11 -11.61 7.05
N LYS A 64 -30.60 -12.67 7.70
CA LYS A 64 -30.43 -14.03 7.14
C LYS A 64 -31.77 -14.69 6.74
N LYS A 65 -32.92 -14.07 7.04
CA LYS A 65 -34.24 -14.62 6.73
C LYS A 65 -34.69 -14.52 5.26
N LEU A 66 -33.98 -13.77 4.41
CA LEU A 66 -34.37 -13.63 2.99
C LEU A 66 -33.65 -14.58 2.02
N LYS A 67 -32.61 -15.31 2.48
CA LYS A 67 -31.79 -16.14 1.57
C LYS A 67 -32.39 -17.52 1.26
N GLY A 68 -33.20 -18.09 2.15
CA GLY A 68 -33.75 -19.43 1.96
C GLY A 68 -34.78 -19.54 0.83
N SER A 69 -35.62 -18.52 0.65
CA SER A 69 -36.69 -18.55 -0.36
C SER A 69 -36.23 -18.15 -1.77
N LEU A 70 -35.24 -17.24 -1.89
CA LEU A 70 -34.69 -16.86 -3.20
C LEU A 70 -33.77 -17.94 -3.80
N LEU A 71 -33.05 -18.71 -2.97
CA LEU A 71 -32.19 -19.80 -3.44
C LEU A 71 -32.98 -21.01 -3.97
N ALA A 72 -34.21 -21.23 -3.49
CA ALA A 72 -35.04 -22.34 -3.95
C ALA A 72 -35.60 -22.12 -5.37
N LEU A 73 -35.80 -20.86 -5.79
CA LEU A 73 -36.30 -20.53 -7.14
C LEU A 73 -35.21 -20.59 -8.21
N THR A 74 -33.93 -20.35 -7.86
CA THR A 74 -32.82 -20.44 -8.83
C THR A 74 -32.51 -21.88 -9.24
N GLY A 75 -32.76 -22.86 -8.37
CA GLY A 75 -32.49 -24.27 -8.66
C GLY A 75 -33.26 -24.81 -9.86
N ILE A 76 -34.51 -24.38 -10.03
CA ILE A 76 -35.38 -24.82 -11.13
C ILE A 76 -34.94 -24.19 -12.46
N ALA A 77 -34.67 -22.88 -12.48
CA ALA A 77 -34.21 -22.21 -13.71
C ALA A 77 -32.83 -22.74 -14.17
N VAL A 78 -31.90 -22.97 -13.23
CA VAL A 78 -30.58 -23.52 -13.54
C VAL A 78 -30.69 -24.96 -14.04
N SER A 79 -31.51 -25.81 -13.42
CA SER A 79 -31.65 -27.19 -13.89
C SER A 79 -32.27 -27.27 -15.28
N ILE A 80 -33.24 -26.40 -15.60
CA ILE A 80 -33.84 -26.31 -16.93
C ILE A 80 -32.83 -25.80 -17.96
N SER A 81 -32.06 -24.74 -17.65
CA SER A 81 -30.99 -24.26 -18.54
C SER A 81 -29.87 -25.28 -18.75
N LEU A 82 -29.49 -26.04 -17.71
CA LEU A 82 -28.47 -27.08 -17.82
C LEU A 82 -28.98 -28.26 -18.65
N PHE A 83 -30.23 -28.69 -18.43
CA PHE A 83 -30.87 -29.74 -19.20
C PHE A 83 -30.99 -29.35 -20.68
N TYR A 84 -31.34 -28.10 -20.97
CA TYR A 84 -31.38 -27.58 -22.33
C TYR A 84 -29.99 -27.56 -23.00
N ASN A 85 -28.96 -27.09 -22.30
CA ASN A 85 -27.59 -27.05 -22.84
C ASN A 85 -26.97 -28.44 -23.01
N ILE A 86 -27.29 -29.40 -22.14
CA ILE A 86 -26.70 -30.76 -22.19
C ILE A 86 -27.46 -31.68 -23.16
N PHE A 87 -28.79 -31.62 -23.19
CA PHE A 87 -29.61 -32.59 -23.94
C PHE A 87 -30.17 -32.06 -25.27
N LEU A 88 -30.30 -30.74 -25.44
CA LEU A 88 -30.89 -30.15 -26.66
C LEU A 88 -29.87 -29.42 -27.55
N SER A 89 -28.67 -29.15 -27.04
CA SER A 89 -27.62 -28.50 -27.83
C SER A 89 -26.80 -29.54 -28.59
N GLU A 90 -26.97 -29.61 -29.92
CA GLU A 90 -26.15 -30.42 -30.83
C GLU A 90 -24.72 -29.87 -31.01
N LYS A 91 -24.41 -28.73 -30.39
CA LYS A 91 -23.10 -28.09 -30.48
C LYS A 91 -22.26 -28.55 -29.28
N PRO A 92 -21.19 -29.34 -29.49
CA PRO A 92 -20.25 -29.58 -28.41
C PRO A 92 -19.74 -28.23 -27.92
N ILE A 93 -19.85 -28.00 -26.62
CA ILE A 93 -19.14 -26.92 -25.95
C ILE A 93 -17.66 -27.28 -26.05
N ILE A 94 -17.02 -26.81 -27.12
CA ILE A 94 -15.57 -26.80 -27.27
C ILE A 94 -15.14 -25.64 -26.38
N ILE A 95 -14.96 -25.92 -25.09
CA ILE A 95 -13.99 -25.15 -24.32
C ILE A 95 -12.69 -25.49 -25.02
N GLU A 96 -12.12 -24.55 -25.76
CA GLU A 96 -10.75 -24.65 -26.24
C GLU A 96 -9.89 -24.73 -24.97
N LYS A 97 -9.71 -25.96 -24.46
CA LYS A 97 -8.99 -26.26 -23.22
C LYS A 97 -7.57 -25.69 -23.25
N GLU A 98 -7.07 -25.48 -24.46
CA GLU A 98 -5.81 -24.85 -24.78
C GLU A 98 -5.81 -23.38 -24.31
N GLU A 99 -6.82 -22.57 -24.64
CA GLU A 99 -6.89 -21.16 -24.20
C GLU A 99 -6.96 -21.03 -22.67
N VAL A 100 -7.74 -21.89 -22.00
CA VAL A 100 -7.85 -21.90 -20.53
C VAL A 100 -6.56 -22.38 -19.85
N PHE A 101 -5.82 -23.29 -20.49
CA PHE A 101 -4.55 -23.79 -19.96
C PHE A 101 -3.45 -22.74 -20.14
N GLU A 102 -3.38 -22.09 -21.29
CA GLU A 102 -2.44 -21.01 -21.55
C GLU A 102 -2.65 -19.82 -20.60
N ASP A 103 -3.89 -19.35 -20.41
CA ASP A 103 -4.22 -18.29 -19.44
C ASP A 103 -3.77 -18.65 -18.01
N PHE A 104 -3.96 -19.92 -17.62
CA PHE A 104 -3.53 -20.41 -16.31
C PHE A 104 -2.00 -20.40 -16.18
N VAL A 105 -1.30 -20.91 -17.19
CA VAL A 105 0.17 -20.97 -17.23
C VAL A 105 0.77 -19.56 -17.21
N GLU A 106 0.23 -18.62 -18.00
CA GLU A 106 0.65 -17.23 -18.00
C GLU A 106 0.46 -16.60 -16.62
N SER A 107 -0.72 -16.75 -16.01
CA SER A 107 -0.98 -16.19 -14.68
C SER A 107 -0.03 -16.74 -13.60
N TYR A 108 0.29 -18.04 -13.66
CA TYR A 108 1.20 -18.70 -12.73
C TYR A 108 2.65 -18.19 -12.85
N TYR A 109 3.11 -17.92 -14.07
CA TYR A 109 4.45 -17.38 -14.28
C TYR A 109 4.53 -15.86 -14.02
N LEU A 110 3.48 -15.10 -14.29
CA LEU A 110 3.46 -13.64 -14.09
C LEU A 110 3.26 -13.20 -12.63
N GLU A 111 2.71 -14.06 -11.76
CA GLU A 111 2.45 -13.70 -10.37
C GLU A 111 3.73 -13.59 -9.53
N ASP A 112 4.73 -14.42 -9.80
CA ASP A 112 5.96 -14.53 -8.98
C ASP A 112 7.24 -14.00 -9.65
N LEU A 113 7.27 -13.79 -10.97
CA LEU A 113 8.48 -13.39 -11.71
C LEU A 113 8.53 -11.87 -11.97
N ASN A 114 9.70 -11.26 -11.74
CA ASN A 114 9.94 -9.86 -12.11
C ASN A 114 10.29 -9.75 -13.60
N THR A 115 10.01 -8.59 -14.22
CA THR A 115 10.27 -8.34 -15.66
C THR A 115 11.69 -8.68 -16.11
N TYR A 116 12.70 -8.47 -15.25
CA TYR A 116 14.10 -8.82 -15.54
C TYR A 116 14.36 -10.33 -15.57
N GLU A 117 13.62 -11.10 -14.78
CA GLU A 117 13.70 -12.55 -14.72
C GLU A 117 13.04 -13.17 -15.95
N ILE A 118 11.87 -12.64 -16.34
CA ILE A 118 11.20 -12.96 -17.61
C ILE A 118 12.13 -12.67 -18.80
N LEU A 119 12.81 -11.51 -18.77
CA LEU A 119 13.76 -11.11 -19.82
C LEU A 119 14.99 -12.02 -19.90
N SER A 120 15.39 -12.65 -18.79
CA SER A 120 16.52 -13.58 -18.76
C SER A 120 16.18 -14.97 -19.30
N MET A 121 14.88 -15.30 -19.43
CA MET A 121 14.39 -16.56 -19.96
C MET A 121 14.02 -16.47 -21.45
N LEU A 122 13.95 -15.25 -22.00
CA LEU A 122 13.73 -15.00 -23.41
C LEU A 122 15.02 -15.27 -24.20
N ASP A 123 14.92 -16.06 -25.27
CA ASP A 123 16.05 -16.27 -26.17
C ASP A 123 16.41 -14.97 -26.89
N GLU A 124 17.71 -14.73 -27.12
CA GLU A 124 18.22 -13.48 -27.72
C GLU A 124 17.55 -13.16 -29.08
N ASN A 125 17.11 -14.17 -29.81
CA ASN A 125 16.41 -14.04 -31.10
C ASN A 125 15.00 -13.45 -30.97
N ASP A 126 14.32 -13.67 -29.83
CA ASP A 126 12.96 -13.17 -29.60
C ASP A 126 12.97 -11.67 -29.25
N ILE A 127 14.09 -11.19 -28.68
CA ILE A 127 14.29 -9.80 -28.26
C ILE A 127 14.40 -8.87 -29.49
N GLU A 128 15.06 -9.31 -30.57
CA GLU A 128 15.34 -8.48 -31.76
C GLU A 128 14.08 -8.05 -32.52
N THR A 129 12.98 -8.80 -32.40
CA THR A 129 11.73 -8.50 -33.12
C THR A 129 10.94 -7.32 -32.52
N THR A 130 11.14 -7.03 -31.23
CA THR A 130 10.34 -6.04 -30.48
C THR A 130 10.93 -4.62 -30.48
N LEU A 131 12.19 -4.45 -30.89
CA LEU A 131 12.92 -3.18 -30.82
C LEU A 131 13.11 -2.44 -32.16
N LYS A 132 12.37 -2.80 -33.22
CA LYS A 132 12.36 -2.00 -34.46
C LYS A 132 11.62 -0.68 -34.24
N TYR A 133 12.34 0.30 -33.68
CA TYR A 133 11.93 1.69 -33.68
C TYR A 133 11.86 2.19 -35.12
N SER A 134 10.64 2.41 -35.61
CA SER A 134 10.40 3.10 -36.87
C SER A 134 10.25 4.59 -36.58
N PRO A 135 11.26 5.43 -36.89
CA PRO A 135 11.04 6.87 -36.87
C PRO A 135 10.07 7.19 -38.01
N LYS A 136 8.83 7.57 -37.66
CA LYS A 136 7.95 8.22 -38.64
C LYS A 136 8.57 9.56 -39.06
N PRO A 137 8.34 9.98 -40.33
CA PRO A 137 9.03 11.11 -40.96
C PRO A 137 8.71 12.45 -40.31
#